data_AF-A0A355RLK4-F1
#
_entry.id   AF-A0A355RLK4-F1
#
_cell.length_a   1.000
_cell.length_b   1.000
_cell.length_c   1.000
_cell.angle_alpha   90.00
_cell.angle_beta   90.00
_cell.angle_gamma   90.00
#
_symmetry.space_group_name_H-M   'P 1'
#
loop_
_entity.id
_entity.type
_entity.pdbx_description
1 polymer ?
#
loop_
_entity_poly.entity_id
_entity_poly.type
_entity_poly.pdbx_seq_one_letter_code
_entity_poly.pdbx_strand_id
1 'polypeptide(L)'
;MIKVIATDLDGTLFYPKKRFGMIPKKNKDFLSKFVQSGGRVAIVSSRGRDFSIKFKKKCPFNVDWIGSDGTFIEIDNRIREENYFNPLKLKSLISYLRQNYDPGLILLASKNRPMVMTRTKVNHLTNFVYFLYEAVQGVYREPFVRSDHIFYSEIEKGEAMKIMVLIGLTKKKKALAEKLTSELSSKFVDFEFTWVNQFIEITPKGCSKASGVAKYLDYLGYSKQNVLVIGDSGNDAPMFDDFYENSYCMSHSPSSIKSRAKHVVDHVYDLEKVLCPSEDSSKSEKKGKINESN
;
A
#
# COMPACT_ATOMS: atom_id res chain seq x y z
N MET A 1 3.59 17.74 17.22
CA MET A 1 4.56 17.89 16.12
C MET A 1 4.68 16.56 15.40
N ILE A 2 4.70 16.59 14.06
CA ILE A 2 4.87 15.39 13.24
C ILE A 2 6.28 14.82 13.42
N LYS A 3 6.34 13.52 13.67
CA LYS A 3 7.58 12.73 13.83
C LYS A 3 7.71 11.67 12.74
N VAL A 4 6.59 11.25 12.13
CA VAL A 4 6.54 10.20 11.12
C VAL A 4 5.85 10.70 9.86
N ILE A 5 6.43 10.44 8.69
CA ILE A 5 5.73 10.45 7.41
C ILE A 5 5.52 8.99 6.98
N ALA A 6 4.26 8.57 6.96
CA ALA A 6 3.83 7.27 6.48
C ALA A 6 3.30 7.43 5.05
N THR A 7 4.00 6.87 4.06
CA THR A 7 3.72 7.12 2.64
C THR A 7 3.52 5.83 1.87
N ASP A 8 2.48 5.79 1.03
CA ASP A 8 2.39 4.77 -0.02
C ASP A 8 3.49 4.94 -1.08
N LEU A 9 3.73 3.88 -1.86
CA LEU A 9 4.70 3.84 -2.95
C LEU A 9 4.11 4.11 -4.33
N ASP A 10 3.21 3.23 -4.79
CA ASP A 10 2.84 3.11 -6.20
C ASP A 10 1.68 4.04 -6.53
N GLY A 11 1.99 5.18 -7.12
CA GLY A 11 1.00 6.25 -7.30
C GLY A 11 1.24 7.39 -6.32
N THR A 12 2.00 7.16 -5.24
CA THR A 12 2.35 8.19 -4.25
C THR A 12 3.84 8.57 -4.29
N LEU A 13 4.72 7.85 -3.59
CA LEU A 13 6.15 8.22 -3.52
C LEU A 13 6.86 8.14 -4.88
N PHE A 14 6.40 7.22 -5.74
CA PHE A 14 6.92 7.07 -7.09
C PHE A 14 6.33 8.04 -8.10
N TYR A 15 5.37 8.89 -7.73
CA TYR A 15 4.71 9.79 -8.67
C TYR A 15 5.52 11.08 -8.94
N PRO A 16 5.66 11.49 -10.21
CA PRO A 16 5.33 10.75 -11.43
C PRO A 16 6.33 9.60 -11.67
N LYS A 17 5.82 8.45 -12.14
CA LYS A 17 6.61 7.22 -12.30
C LYS A 17 7.79 7.43 -13.24
N LYS A 18 9.02 7.11 -12.78
CA LYS A 18 10.25 7.28 -13.56
C LYS A 18 10.88 5.94 -13.91
N ARG A 19 11.18 5.72 -15.20
CA ARG A 19 11.74 4.46 -15.71
C ARG A 19 13.10 4.09 -15.09
N PHE A 20 13.95 5.07 -14.77
CA PHE A 20 15.34 4.84 -14.32
C PHE A 20 15.73 5.45 -12.96
N GLY A 21 14.83 6.17 -12.26
CA GLY A 21 15.15 6.85 -11.00
C GLY A 21 14.50 6.27 -9.73
N MET A 22 13.48 5.43 -9.91
CA MET A 22 12.59 4.89 -8.87
C MET A 22 11.82 5.98 -8.10
N ILE A 23 12.51 6.86 -7.36
CA ILE A 23 11.94 7.98 -6.60
C ILE A 23 12.37 9.32 -7.27
N PRO A 24 11.44 10.27 -7.51
CA PRO A 24 11.79 11.61 -7.99
C PRO A 24 12.79 12.33 -7.07
N LYS A 25 13.74 13.09 -7.66
CA LYS A 25 14.78 13.81 -6.90
C LYS A 25 14.21 14.71 -5.80
N LYS A 26 13.17 15.50 -6.10
CA LYS A 26 12.52 16.38 -5.12
C LYS A 26 11.95 15.62 -3.91
N ASN A 27 11.32 14.45 -4.12
CA ASN A 27 10.86 13.59 -3.03
C ASN A 27 12.05 13.10 -2.19
N LYS A 28 13.16 12.69 -2.83
CA LYS A 28 14.36 12.26 -2.12
C LYS A 28 14.93 13.40 -1.27
N ASP A 29 15.09 14.58 -1.85
CA ASP A 29 15.69 15.74 -1.17
C ASP A 29 14.85 16.14 0.05
N PHE A 30 13.53 16.27 -0.12
CA PHE A 30 12.59 16.57 0.97
C PHE A 30 12.66 15.53 2.10
N LEU A 31 12.50 14.24 1.78
CA LEU A 31 12.49 13.19 2.80
C LEU A 31 13.86 13.03 3.48
N SER A 32 14.96 13.28 2.76
CA SER A 32 16.30 13.30 3.35
C SER A 32 16.42 14.39 4.41
N LYS A 33 15.95 15.61 4.13
CA LYS A 33 15.93 16.71 5.12
C LYS A 33 15.07 16.36 6.33
N PHE A 34 13.89 15.79 6.09
CA PHE A 34 13.00 15.38 7.18
C PHE A 34 13.67 14.34 8.10
N VAL A 35 14.32 13.32 7.53
CA VAL A 35 15.07 12.34 8.32
C VAL A 35 16.26 12.95 9.05
N GLN A 36 17.02 13.85 8.41
CA GLN A 36 18.12 14.58 9.04
C GLN A 36 17.67 15.46 10.22
N SER A 37 16.43 15.97 10.18
CA SER A 37 15.82 16.70 11.30
C SER A 37 15.32 15.81 12.45
N GLY A 38 15.55 14.49 12.38
CA GLY A 38 15.13 13.50 13.37
C GLY A 38 13.76 12.88 13.10
N GLY A 39 13.17 13.12 11.93
CA GLY A 39 11.94 12.48 11.49
C GLY A 39 12.14 11.03 11.02
N ARG A 40 11.06 10.25 11.01
CA ARG A 40 11.03 8.87 10.47
C ARG A 40 10.16 8.78 9.23
N VAL A 41 10.63 8.06 8.22
CA VAL A 41 9.84 7.76 7.03
C VAL A 41 9.46 6.28 7.06
N ALA A 42 8.17 6.00 7.11
CA ALA A 42 7.61 4.66 7.01
C ALA A 42 6.99 4.47 5.63
N ILE A 43 7.43 3.45 4.92
CA ILE A 43 6.80 3.05 3.66
C ILE A 43 5.62 2.14 3.98
N VAL A 44 4.43 2.47 3.47
CA VAL A 44 3.19 1.70 3.71
C VAL A 44 2.70 1.14 2.39
N SER A 45 2.99 -0.13 2.10
CA SER A 45 2.80 -0.68 0.75
C SER A 45 2.26 -2.10 0.73
N SER A 46 1.60 -2.41 -0.38
CA SER A 46 1.17 -3.76 -0.74
C SER A 46 2.36 -4.66 -1.15
N ARG A 47 3.54 -4.07 -1.36
CA ARG A 47 4.79 -4.75 -1.74
C ARG A 47 5.47 -5.46 -0.57
N GLY A 48 6.12 -6.58 -0.91
CA GLY A 48 6.75 -7.49 0.04
C GLY A 48 8.19 -7.13 0.41
N ARG A 49 8.82 -8.03 1.19
CA ARG A 49 10.18 -7.89 1.72
C ARG A 49 11.27 -7.79 0.65
N ASP A 50 11.17 -8.55 -0.44
CA ASP A 50 12.16 -8.48 -1.53
C ASP A 50 12.25 -7.07 -2.12
N PHE A 51 11.09 -6.43 -2.27
CA PHE A 51 11.04 -5.06 -2.75
C PHE A 51 11.55 -4.07 -1.72
N SER A 52 11.29 -4.27 -0.42
CA SER A 52 11.85 -3.39 0.63
C SER A 52 13.38 -3.39 0.59
N ILE A 53 14.01 -4.56 0.45
CA ILE A 53 15.47 -4.69 0.32
C ILE A 53 15.97 -3.95 -0.92
N LYS A 54 15.30 -4.15 -2.06
CA LYS A 54 15.64 -3.45 -3.33
C LYS A 54 15.50 -1.94 -3.21
N PHE A 55 14.44 -1.48 -2.53
CA PHE A 55 14.15 -0.07 -2.33
C PHE A 55 15.21 0.59 -1.45
N LYS A 56 15.49 -0.01 -0.28
CA LYS A 56 16.46 0.51 0.70
C LYS A 56 17.85 0.68 0.11
N LYS A 57 18.30 -0.22 -0.78
CA LYS A 57 19.57 -0.09 -1.51
C LYS A 57 19.67 1.16 -2.39
N LYS A 58 18.54 1.75 -2.79
CA LYS A 58 18.46 2.93 -3.67
C LYS A 58 17.97 4.19 -2.95
N CYS A 59 17.52 4.05 -1.70
CA CYS A 59 17.03 5.13 -0.88
C CYS A 59 18.23 5.80 -0.17
N PRO A 60 18.41 7.13 -0.26
CA PRO A 60 19.54 7.79 0.37
C PRO A 60 19.37 8.03 1.89
N PHE A 61 18.25 7.60 2.47
CA PHE A 61 17.94 7.73 3.90
C PHE A 61 17.32 6.43 4.43
N ASN A 62 17.39 6.24 5.75
CA ASN A 62 16.78 5.10 6.41
C ASN A 62 15.25 5.18 6.30
N VAL A 63 14.62 4.05 6.03
CA VAL A 63 13.16 3.93 5.99
C VAL A 63 12.72 2.70 6.76
N ASP A 64 11.63 2.86 7.50
CA ASP A 64 10.87 1.77 8.08
C ASP A 64 9.86 1.25 7.05
N TRP A 65 9.37 0.03 7.24
CA TRP A 65 8.53 -0.64 6.25
C TRP A 65 7.32 -1.31 6.88
N ILE A 66 6.15 -1.01 6.36
CA ILE A 66 4.86 -1.63 6.66
C ILE A 66 4.42 -2.25 5.34
N GLY A 67 4.73 -3.54 5.16
CA GLY A 67 4.62 -4.19 3.87
C GLY A 67 3.48 -5.20 3.79
N SER A 68 3.19 -5.61 2.55
CA SER A 68 2.12 -6.54 2.24
C SER A 68 0.78 -6.16 2.90
N ASP A 69 0.45 -4.86 2.88
CA ASP A 69 -0.77 -4.30 3.47
C ASP A 69 -0.86 -4.51 4.99
N GLY A 70 0.27 -4.33 5.69
CA GLY A 70 0.35 -4.36 7.15
C GLY A 70 0.55 -5.75 7.74
N THR A 71 0.84 -6.76 6.91
CA THR A 71 1.12 -8.12 7.41
C THR A 71 2.51 -8.23 8.00
N PHE A 72 3.44 -7.34 7.66
CA PHE A 72 4.71 -7.25 8.37
C PHE A 72 5.14 -5.80 8.61
N ILE A 73 5.85 -5.61 9.72
CA ILE A 73 6.38 -4.33 10.14
C ILE A 73 7.89 -4.49 10.40
N GLU A 74 8.67 -3.65 9.76
CA GLU A 74 10.12 -3.57 9.88
C GLU A 74 10.51 -2.18 10.39
N ILE A 75 11.17 -2.13 11.55
CA ILE A 75 11.63 -0.89 12.18
C ILE A 75 13.13 -0.99 12.40
N ASP A 76 13.89 0.01 11.94
CA ASP A 76 15.35 0.06 12.07
C ASP A 76 16.05 -1.19 11.51
N ASN A 77 15.58 -1.64 10.34
CA ASN A 77 16.04 -2.84 9.65
C ASN A 77 15.84 -4.15 10.43
N ARG A 78 14.93 -4.17 11.41
CA ARG A 78 14.54 -5.35 12.17
C ARG A 78 13.05 -5.61 11.99
N ILE A 79 12.70 -6.84 11.63
CA ILE A 79 11.31 -7.28 11.60
C ILE A 79 10.78 -7.29 13.03
N ARG A 80 9.72 -6.53 13.29
CA ARG A 80 9.02 -6.43 14.57
C ARG A 80 7.81 -7.32 14.63
N GLU A 81 7.11 -7.45 13.50
CA GLU A 81 5.89 -8.23 13.41
C GLU A 81 5.78 -8.89 12.03
N GLU A 82 5.28 -10.13 12.01
CA GLU A 82 4.86 -10.85 10.81
C GLU A 82 3.53 -11.56 11.12
N ASN A 83 2.57 -11.45 10.21
CA ASN A 83 1.27 -12.08 10.29
C ASN A 83 1.06 -12.94 9.04
N TYR A 84 0.57 -14.14 9.28
CA TYR A 84 0.32 -15.14 8.25
C TYR A 84 -1.11 -15.65 8.35
N PHE A 85 -1.64 -16.16 7.25
CA PHE A 85 -2.91 -16.84 7.29
C PHE A 85 -2.82 -18.15 8.07
N ASN A 86 -3.93 -18.53 8.71
CA ASN A 86 -4.12 -19.91 9.09
C ASN A 86 -4.26 -20.78 7.82
N PRO A 87 -3.42 -21.82 7.62
CA PRO A 87 -3.42 -22.62 6.39
C PRO A 87 -4.76 -23.27 6.07
N LEU A 88 -5.46 -23.80 7.08
CA LEU A 88 -6.74 -24.51 6.88
C LEU A 88 -7.84 -23.53 6.47
N LYS A 89 -7.91 -22.38 7.15
CA LYS A 89 -8.88 -21.34 6.82
C LYS A 89 -8.63 -20.78 5.42
N LEU A 90 -7.37 -20.53 5.06
CA LEU A 90 -7.02 -20.04 3.73
C LEU A 90 -7.37 -21.05 2.63
N LYS A 91 -7.07 -22.34 2.83
CA LYS A 91 -7.47 -23.40 1.89
C LYS A 91 -8.99 -23.45 1.72
N SER A 92 -9.75 -23.32 2.80
CA SER A 92 -11.21 -23.27 2.77
C SER A 92 -11.74 -22.07 1.96
N LEU A 93 -11.20 -20.87 2.19
CA LEU A 93 -11.54 -19.67 1.44
C LEU A 93 -11.23 -19.83 -0.06
N ILE A 94 -10.05 -20.32 -0.41
CA ILE A 94 -9.65 -20.54 -1.81
C ILE A 94 -10.58 -21.56 -2.49
N SER A 95 -10.93 -22.64 -1.78
CA SER A 95 -11.87 -23.65 -2.27
C SER A 95 -13.25 -23.04 -2.54
N TYR A 96 -13.77 -22.26 -1.59
CA TYR A 96 -15.04 -21.53 -1.74
C TYR A 96 -15.02 -20.60 -2.94
N LEU A 97 -13.97 -19.78 -3.11
CA LEU A 97 -13.84 -18.85 -4.23
C LEU A 97 -13.83 -19.59 -5.57
N ARG A 98 -13.09 -20.71 -5.67
CA ARG A 98 -13.02 -21.53 -6.89
C ARG A 98 -14.37 -22.16 -7.24
N GLN A 99 -15.10 -22.68 -6.25
CA GLN A 99 -16.39 -23.33 -6.47
C GLN A 99 -17.50 -22.35 -6.87
N ASN A 100 -17.53 -21.16 -6.27
CA ASN A 100 -18.68 -20.24 -6.40
C ASN A 100 -18.47 -19.15 -7.47
N TYR A 101 -17.24 -18.70 -7.69
CA TYR A 101 -16.97 -17.55 -8.57
C TYR A 101 -15.94 -17.84 -9.65
N ASP A 102 -15.21 -18.96 -9.53
CA ASP A 102 -14.26 -19.47 -10.52
C ASP A 102 -13.30 -18.37 -11.04
N PRO A 103 -12.49 -17.77 -10.14
CA PRO A 103 -11.71 -16.58 -10.43
C PRO A 103 -10.72 -16.83 -11.56
N GLY A 104 -10.51 -15.81 -12.39
CA GLY A 104 -9.54 -15.85 -13.48
C GLY A 104 -8.10 -15.96 -12.99
N LEU A 105 -7.81 -15.43 -11.79
CA LEU A 105 -6.48 -15.50 -11.18
C LEU A 105 -6.53 -15.46 -9.65
N ILE A 106 -5.63 -16.21 -9.03
CA ILE A 106 -5.28 -16.04 -7.61
C ILE A 106 -3.76 -15.93 -7.51
N LEU A 107 -3.30 -14.84 -6.91
CA LEU A 107 -1.89 -14.59 -6.58
C LEU A 107 -1.70 -14.71 -5.08
N LEU A 108 -0.56 -15.26 -4.66
CA LEU A 108 -0.15 -15.39 -3.28
C LEU A 108 1.18 -14.68 -3.08
N ALA A 109 1.24 -13.80 -2.08
CA ALA A 109 2.48 -13.31 -1.51
C ALA A 109 2.76 -14.05 -0.20
N SER A 110 4.00 -14.49 -0.04
CA SER A 110 4.50 -15.22 1.13
C SER A 110 5.77 -14.56 1.65
N LYS A 111 6.25 -15.00 2.82
CA LYS A 111 7.44 -14.47 3.48
C LYS A 111 8.64 -14.24 2.55
N ASN A 112 8.93 -15.23 1.70
CA ASN A 112 10.12 -15.25 0.84
C ASN A 112 9.80 -15.25 -0.66
N ARG A 113 8.51 -15.09 -1.03
CA ARG A 113 8.10 -15.01 -2.43
C ARG A 113 7.05 -13.93 -2.57
N PRO A 114 7.38 -12.80 -3.20
CA PRO A 114 6.46 -11.67 -3.32
C PRO A 114 5.26 -12.01 -4.22
N MET A 115 5.42 -12.94 -5.17
CA MET A 115 4.32 -13.32 -6.05
C MET A 115 4.43 -14.76 -6.56
N VAL A 116 3.49 -15.59 -6.14
CA VAL A 116 3.27 -16.96 -6.60
C VAL A 116 1.88 -17.06 -7.22
N MET A 117 1.81 -17.56 -8.44
CA MET A 117 0.57 -17.67 -9.21
C MET A 117 0.23 -19.12 -9.50
N THR A 118 -1.06 -19.46 -9.40
CA THR A 118 -1.58 -20.75 -9.87
C THR A 118 -1.59 -20.82 -11.40
N ARG A 119 -1.35 -21.99 -11.99
CA ARG A 119 -1.37 -22.18 -13.45
C ARG A 119 -2.78 -22.18 -14.04
N THR A 120 -3.81 -22.23 -13.21
CA THR A 120 -5.20 -22.37 -13.67
C THR A 120 -5.58 -21.23 -14.62
N LYS A 121 -6.05 -21.57 -15.82
CA LYS A 121 -6.60 -20.66 -16.87
C LYS A 121 -5.64 -19.67 -17.54
N VAL A 122 -4.32 -19.81 -17.36
CA VAL A 122 -3.35 -18.95 -18.05
C VAL A 122 -2.95 -19.59 -19.39
N ASN A 123 -3.46 -19.03 -20.48
CA ASN A 123 -3.13 -19.41 -21.87
C ASN A 123 -1.89 -18.67 -22.42
N HIS A 124 -1.45 -19.00 -23.64
CA HIS A 124 -0.28 -18.37 -24.27
C HIS A 124 -0.40 -16.84 -24.39
N LEU A 125 -1.61 -16.33 -24.67
CA LEU A 125 -1.85 -14.90 -24.78
C LEU A 125 -1.68 -14.18 -23.44
N THR A 126 -2.25 -14.72 -22.35
CA THR A 126 -2.06 -14.17 -21.01
C THR A 126 -0.59 -14.26 -20.59
N ASN A 127 0.12 -15.35 -20.92
CA ASN A 127 1.57 -15.44 -20.72
C ASN A 127 2.36 -14.33 -21.42
N PHE A 128 2.00 -14.00 -22.66
CA PHE A 128 2.64 -12.92 -23.42
C PHE A 128 2.33 -11.54 -22.81
N VAL A 129 1.09 -11.28 -22.41
CA VAL A 129 0.70 -10.03 -21.72
C VAL A 129 1.46 -9.87 -20.41
N TYR A 130 1.59 -10.94 -19.62
CA TYR A 130 2.40 -10.91 -18.40
C TYR A 130 3.88 -10.67 -18.68
N PHE A 131 4.43 -11.30 -19.71
CA PHE A 131 5.82 -11.06 -20.12
C PHE A 131 6.05 -9.59 -20.49
N LEU A 132 5.13 -8.97 -21.23
CA LEU A 132 5.19 -7.55 -21.57
C LEU A 132 5.06 -6.67 -20.32
N TYR A 133 4.12 -6.99 -19.41
CA TYR A 133 3.97 -6.28 -18.13
C TYR A 133 5.27 -6.31 -17.32
N GLU A 134 5.89 -7.48 -17.18
CA GLU A 134 7.18 -7.68 -16.52
C GLU A 134 8.32 -6.89 -17.20
N ALA A 135 8.37 -6.89 -18.53
CA ALA A 135 9.38 -6.17 -19.30
C ALA A 135 9.27 -4.64 -19.13
N VAL A 136 8.07 -4.13 -18.90
CA VAL A 136 7.79 -2.69 -18.72
C VAL A 136 8.01 -2.24 -17.26
N GLN A 137 8.00 -3.14 -16.29
CA GLN A 137 8.20 -2.83 -14.86
C GLN A 137 9.59 -2.25 -14.54
N GLY A 138 10.63 -2.61 -15.28
CA GLY A 138 11.98 -2.06 -15.10
C GLY A 138 12.47 -2.11 -13.64
N VAL A 139 12.78 -0.95 -13.07
CA VAL A 139 13.26 -0.85 -11.66
C VAL A 139 12.22 -1.26 -10.62
N TYR A 140 10.95 -1.42 -10.98
CA TYR A 140 9.84 -1.77 -10.09
C TYR A 140 9.51 -3.27 -10.05
N ARG A 141 10.22 -4.08 -10.85
CA ARG A 141 9.97 -5.53 -10.99
C ARG A 141 10.26 -6.31 -9.69
N GLU A 142 9.40 -7.28 -9.40
CA GLU A 142 9.52 -8.28 -8.32
C GLU A 142 9.63 -9.69 -8.92
N PRO A 143 10.35 -10.62 -8.26
CA PRO A 143 10.44 -12.00 -8.72
C PRO A 143 9.07 -12.68 -8.69
N PHE A 144 8.80 -13.48 -9.72
CA PHE A 144 7.49 -14.04 -9.97
C PHE A 144 7.58 -15.53 -10.29
N VAL A 145 6.74 -16.35 -9.63
CA VAL A 145 6.76 -17.81 -9.73
C VAL A 145 5.41 -18.36 -10.19
N ARG A 146 5.42 -19.24 -11.18
CA ARG A 146 4.21 -19.93 -11.68
C ARG A 146 4.24 -21.42 -11.34
N SER A 147 3.57 -21.80 -10.26
CA SER A 147 3.51 -23.21 -9.86
C SER A 147 2.42 -23.43 -8.83
N ASP A 148 1.45 -24.29 -9.14
CA ASP A 148 0.42 -24.73 -8.18
C ASP A 148 1.08 -25.43 -6.99
N HIS A 149 2.09 -26.26 -7.23
CA HIS A 149 2.84 -26.94 -6.18
C HIS A 149 3.47 -25.94 -5.20
N ILE A 150 4.16 -24.91 -5.71
CA ILE A 150 4.76 -23.88 -4.84
C ILE A 150 3.67 -23.09 -4.14
N PHE A 151 2.60 -22.72 -4.85
CA PHE A 151 1.48 -21.98 -4.28
C PHE A 151 0.89 -22.69 -3.05
N TYR A 152 0.55 -23.97 -3.17
CA TYR A 152 0.01 -24.74 -2.04
C TYR A 152 1.06 -25.06 -0.98
N SER A 153 2.32 -25.26 -1.35
CA SER A 153 3.42 -25.49 -0.41
C SER A 153 3.63 -24.28 0.51
N GLU A 154 3.62 -23.05 -0.01
CA GLU A 154 3.76 -21.84 0.83
C GLU A 154 2.57 -21.65 1.79
N ILE A 155 1.37 -22.08 1.39
CA ILE A 155 0.20 -22.11 2.29
C ILE A 155 0.40 -23.14 3.40
N GLU A 156 0.88 -24.35 3.06
CA GLU A 156 1.09 -25.44 4.01
C GLU A 156 2.18 -25.15 5.04
N LYS A 157 3.23 -24.43 4.65
CA LYS A 157 4.25 -23.93 5.57
C LYS A 157 3.73 -22.88 6.55
N GLY A 158 2.56 -22.30 6.29
CA GLY A 158 2.03 -21.18 7.07
C GLY A 158 2.78 -19.87 6.85
N GLU A 159 3.42 -19.70 5.69
CA GLU A 159 4.20 -18.50 5.34
C GLU A 159 3.43 -17.55 4.40
N ALA A 160 2.17 -17.86 4.12
CA ALA A 160 1.27 -17.08 3.28
C ALA A 160 0.83 -15.78 4.00
N MET A 161 1.11 -14.62 3.39
CA MET A 161 0.85 -13.31 3.99
C MET A 161 -0.31 -12.57 3.34
N LYS A 162 -0.46 -12.66 2.01
CA LYS A 162 -1.51 -11.97 1.27
C LYS A 162 -1.95 -12.78 0.06
N ILE A 163 -3.23 -12.72 -0.29
CA ILE A 163 -3.69 -13.19 -1.61
C ILE A 163 -4.37 -12.05 -2.37
N MET A 164 -4.24 -12.08 -3.70
CA MET A 164 -4.94 -11.16 -4.60
C MET A 164 -5.77 -11.98 -5.57
N VAL A 165 -7.06 -11.68 -5.65
CA VAL A 165 -8.01 -12.44 -6.46
C VAL A 165 -8.53 -11.56 -7.59
N LEU A 166 -8.37 -12.04 -8.82
CA LEU A 166 -8.93 -11.40 -10.02
C LEU A 166 -10.13 -12.23 -10.50
N ILE A 167 -11.32 -11.66 -10.42
CA ILE A 167 -12.54 -12.33 -10.91
C ILE A 167 -12.58 -12.31 -12.45
N GLY A 168 -12.08 -11.24 -13.08
CA GLY A 168 -11.95 -11.11 -14.53
C GLY A 168 -11.67 -9.68 -14.97
N LEU A 169 -11.37 -9.49 -16.27
CA LEU A 169 -10.89 -8.21 -16.81
C LEU A 169 -12.00 -7.26 -17.30
N THR A 170 -13.23 -7.74 -17.45
CA THR A 170 -14.34 -6.94 -17.99
C THR A 170 -14.88 -5.95 -16.95
N LYS A 171 -15.50 -4.84 -17.41
CA LYS A 171 -16.17 -3.88 -16.50
C LYS A 171 -17.19 -4.54 -15.57
N LYS A 172 -17.96 -5.51 -16.09
CA LYS A 172 -18.92 -6.31 -15.29
C LYS A 172 -18.22 -7.10 -14.19
N LYS A 173 -17.08 -7.73 -14.50
CA LYS A 173 -16.28 -8.51 -13.53
C LYS A 173 -15.60 -7.62 -12.48
N LYS A 174 -15.20 -6.40 -12.86
CA LYS A 174 -14.72 -5.38 -11.92
C LYS A 174 -15.80 -4.98 -10.89
N ALA A 175 -17.01 -4.66 -11.36
CA ALA A 175 -18.13 -4.34 -10.46
C ALA A 175 -18.52 -5.54 -9.57
N LEU A 176 -18.42 -6.75 -10.12
CA LEU A 176 -18.61 -7.97 -9.32
C LEU A 176 -17.54 -8.10 -8.23
N ALA A 177 -16.26 -7.85 -8.52
CA ALA A 177 -15.20 -7.92 -7.52
C ALA A 177 -15.42 -6.93 -6.36
N GLU A 178 -15.88 -5.72 -6.65
CA GLU A 178 -16.24 -4.72 -5.64
C GLU A 178 -17.38 -5.23 -4.75
N LYS A 179 -18.48 -5.71 -5.34
CA LYS A 179 -19.60 -6.29 -4.59
C LYS A 179 -19.19 -7.49 -3.73
N LEU A 180 -18.38 -8.39 -4.30
CA LEU A 180 -17.90 -9.60 -3.61
C LEU A 180 -17.00 -9.27 -2.42
N THR A 181 -16.26 -8.16 -2.47
CA THR A 181 -15.41 -7.75 -1.35
C THR A 181 -16.25 -7.58 -0.08
N SER A 182 -17.37 -6.86 -0.16
CA SER A 182 -18.27 -6.66 0.99
C SER A 182 -18.96 -7.95 1.45
N GLU A 183 -19.38 -8.80 0.51
CA GLU A 183 -20.00 -10.10 0.82
C GLU A 183 -19.03 -11.03 1.54
N LEU A 184 -17.79 -11.14 1.03
CA LEU A 184 -16.75 -11.97 1.61
C LEU A 184 -16.32 -11.47 2.99
N SER A 185 -16.18 -10.16 3.18
CA SER A 185 -15.89 -9.57 4.51
C SER A 185 -16.91 -9.95 5.57
N SER A 186 -18.18 -10.06 5.18
CA SER A 186 -19.27 -10.42 6.11
C SER A 186 -19.27 -11.93 6.42
N LYS A 187 -18.84 -12.75 5.46
CA LYS A 187 -18.86 -14.21 5.55
C LYS A 187 -17.60 -14.81 6.20
N PHE A 188 -16.45 -14.18 6.00
CA PHE A 188 -15.14 -14.71 6.38
C PHE A 188 -14.44 -13.76 7.35
N VAL A 189 -14.87 -13.78 8.61
CA VAL A 189 -14.41 -12.86 9.67
C VAL A 189 -12.94 -13.00 10.06
N ASP A 190 -12.27 -14.08 9.63
CA ASP A 190 -10.85 -14.37 9.87
C ASP A 190 -9.89 -13.66 8.91
N PHE A 191 -10.44 -12.83 8.01
CA PHE A 191 -9.71 -12.17 6.95
C PHE A 191 -10.11 -10.70 6.88
N GLU A 192 -9.24 -9.88 6.31
CA GLU A 192 -9.58 -8.55 5.84
C GLU A 192 -9.65 -8.58 4.31
N PHE A 193 -10.64 -7.89 3.72
CA PHE A 193 -10.81 -7.81 2.27
C PHE A 193 -10.82 -6.35 1.84
N THR A 194 -10.01 -6.03 0.84
CA THR A 194 -9.92 -4.69 0.28
C THR A 194 -10.05 -4.77 -1.24
N TRP A 195 -10.96 -3.97 -1.80
CA TRP A 195 -11.10 -3.86 -3.24
C TRP A 195 -10.11 -2.84 -3.79
N VAL A 196 -9.25 -3.29 -4.71
CA VAL A 196 -8.24 -2.46 -5.37
C VAL A 196 -8.32 -2.65 -6.88
N ASN A 197 -9.01 -1.71 -7.53
CA ASN A 197 -9.25 -1.69 -8.98
C ASN A 197 -9.95 -2.95 -9.53
N GLN A 198 -9.20 -3.97 -9.96
CA GLN A 198 -9.75 -5.24 -10.48
C GLN A 198 -9.56 -6.40 -9.50
N PHE A 199 -8.77 -6.19 -8.45
CA PHE A 199 -8.41 -7.22 -7.49
C PHE A 199 -9.21 -7.08 -6.20
N ILE A 200 -9.48 -8.22 -5.58
CA ILE A 200 -9.79 -8.30 -4.16
C ILE A 200 -8.48 -8.70 -3.48
N GLU A 201 -7.89 -7.78 -2.74
CA GLU A 201 -6.77 -8.07 -1.84
C GLU A 201 -7.31 -8.63 -0.53
N ILE A 202 -6.71 -9.71 -0.06
CA ILE A 202 -7.12 -10.40 1.15
C ILE A 202 -5.89 -10.60 2.02
N THR A 203 -6.00 -10.26 3.29
CA THR A 203 -4.96 -10.38 4.31
C THR A 203 -5.52 -11.06 5.56
N PRO A 204 -4.67 -11.55 6.50
CA PRO A 204 -5.12 -12.09 7.77
C PRO A 204 -5.90 -11.04 8.57
N LYS A 205 -6.76 -11.50 9.47
CA LYS A 205 -7.54 -10.62 10.34
C LYS A 205 -6.68 -9.55 11.01
N GLY A 206 -7.14 -8.31 11.01
CA GLY A 206 -6.44 -7.19 11.65
C GLY A 206 -5.21 -6.69 10.90
N CYS A 207 -4.96 -7.13 9.66
CA CYS A 207 -3.89 -6.64 8.81
C CYS A 207 -4.44 -5.76 7.70
N SER A 208 -4.18 -4.45 7.78
CA SER A 208 -4.42 -3.46 6.73
C SER A 208 -3.31 -2.41 6.78
N LYS A 209 -3.22 -1.53 5.78
CA LYS A 209 -2.32 -0.36 5.85
C LYS A 209 -2.58 0.48 7.10
N ALA A 210 -3.85 0.72 7.42
CA ALA A 210 -4.26 1.51 8.59
C ALA A 210 -3.83 0.85 9.91
N SER A 211 -4.14 -0.43 10.09
CA SER A 211 -3.75 -1.15 11.32
C SER A 211 -2.24 -1.33 11.42
N GLY A 212 -1.55 -1.50 10.29
CA GLY A 212 -0.09 -1.52 10.23
C GLY A 212 0.53 -0.22 10.70
N VAL A 213 0.02 0.94 10.26
CA VAL A 213 0.47 2.26 10.74
C VAL A 213 0.18 2.42 12.23
N ALA A 214 -1.01 2.02 12.71
CA ALA A 214 -1.35 2.10 14.12
C ALA A 214 -0.36 1.31 14.99
N LYS A 215 -0.14 0.03 14.67
CA LYS A 215 0.83 -0.84 15.36
C LYS A 215 2.25 -0.29 15.30
N TYR A 216 2.65 0.24 14.15
CA TYR A 216 3.96 0.88 13.98
C TYR A 216 4.15 2.08 14.92
N LEU A 217 3.13 2.92 15.11
CA LEU A 217 3.18 4.03 16.06
C LEU A 217 3.23 3.54 17.51
N ASP A 218 2.47 2.49 17.84
CA ASP A 218 2.51 1.88 19.17
C ASP A 218 3.91 1.37 19.51
N TYR A 219 4.60 0.72 18.56
CA TYR A 219 6.01 0.29 18.74
C TYR A 219 6.98 1.45 18.98
N LEU A 220 6.66 2.65 18.49
CA LEU A 220 7.47 3.86 18.69
C LEU A 220 7.03 4.68 19.92
N GLY A 221 5.93 4.32 20.57
CA GLY A 221 5.31 5.12 21.63
C GLY A 221 4.76 6.45 21.14
N TYR A 222 4.31 6.51 19.88
CA TYR A 222 3.78 7.71 19.23
C TYR A 222 2.26 7.67 19.13
N SER A 223 1.63 8.85 19.16
CA SER A 223 0.20 8.97 18.94
C SER A 223 -0.13 9.31 17.49
N LYS A 224 -1.42 9.27 17.13
CA LYS A 224 -1.91 9.66 15.80
C LYS A 224 -1.52 11.11 15.41
N GLN A 225 -1.33 12.00 16.39
CA GLN A 225 -0.90 13.38 16.15
C GLN A 225 0.59 13.50 15.76
N ASN A 226 1.37 12.43 15.91
CA ASN A 226 2.78 12.39 15.52
C ASN A 226 2.99 11.85 14.10
N VAL A 227 1.95 11.40 13.41
CA VAL A 227 2.07 10.87 12.04
C VAL A 227 1.32 11.73 11.04
N LEU A 228 1.90 11.81 9.85
CA LEU A 228 1.25 12.25 8.64
C LEU A 228 1.16 11.05 7.70
N VAL A 229 -0.03 10.78 7.15
CA VAL A 229 -0.25 9.68 6.19
C VAL A 229 -0.49 10.23 4.79
N ILE A 230 0.07 9.59 3.76
CA ILE A 230 -0.15 9.96 2.36
C ILE A 230 -0.31 8.74 1.43
N GLY A 231 -1.27 8.81 0.52
CA GLY A 231 -1.60 7.72 -0.42
C GLY A 231 -2.45 8.17 -1.62
N ASP A 232 -2.86 7.23 -2.46
CA ASP A 232 -3.63 7.51 -3.70
C ASP A 232 -4.76 6.53 -4.03
N SER A 233 -4.84 5.41 -3.33
CA SER A 233 -5.62 4.26 -3.79
C SER A 233 -6.59 3.70 -2.74
N GLY A 234 -7.36 2.68 -3.13
CA GLY A 234 -8.43 2.12 -2.30
C GLY A 234 -7.96 1.52 -0.96
N ASN A 235 -6.76 0.93 -0.92
CA ASN A 235 -6.20 0.38 0.32
C ASN A 235 -5.61 1.44 1.26
N ASP A 236 -5.44 2.67 0.79
CA ASP A 236 -5.06 3.83 1.62
C ASP A 236 -6.28 4.45 2.31
N ALA A 237 -7.48 4.15 1.83
CA ALA A 237 -8.68 4.81 2.28
C ALA A 237 -9.00 4.57 3.77
N PRO A 238 -8.87 3.34 4.33
CA PRO A 238 -8.96 3.15 5.79
C PRO A 238 -7.86 3.88 6.56
N MET A 239 -6.67 4.03 5.97
CA MET A 239 -5.57 4.78 6.59
C MET A 239 -5.90 6.29 6.64
N PHE A 240 -6.63 6.83 5.66
CA PHE A 240 -7.12 8.21 5.75
C PHE A 240 -8.17 8.38 6.82
N ASP A 241 -9.15 7.47 6.92
CA ASP A 241 -10.19 7.55 7.95
C ASP A 241 -9.58 7.52 9.37
N ASP A 242 -8.62 6.63 9.62
CA ASP A 242 -8.00 6.47 10.94
C ASP A 242 -7.09 7.63 11.34
N PHE A 243 -6.51 8.34 10.37
CA PHE A 243 -5.53 9.41 10.55
C PHE A 243 -5.98 10.72 9.92
N TYR A 244 -7.30 10.96 9.91
CA TYR A 244 -7.95 12.00 9.11
C TYR A 244 -7.29 13.38 9.22
N GLU A 245 -7.04 13.87 10.43
CA GLU A 245 -6.49 15.23 10.62
C GLU A 245 -5.14 15.47 9.94
N ASN A 246 -4.30 14.44 9.78
CA ASN A 246 -3.00 14.54 9.13
C ASN A 246 -2.93 13.65 7.87
N SER A 247 -4.05 13.51 7.15
CA SER A 247 -4.16 12.69 5.95
C SER A 247 -4.07 13.50 4.65
N TYR A 248 -3.28 13.00 3.70
CA TYR A 248 -3.00 13.63 2.42
C TYR A 248 -3.26 12.64 1.28
N CYS A 249 -4.04 13.05 0.29
CA CYS A 249 -4.31 12.24 -0.89
C CYS A 249 -3.68 12.86 -2.13
N MET A 250 -3.13 12.03 -3.02
CA MET A 250 -2.58 12.51 -4.30
C MET A 250 -3.67 13.07 -5.20
N SER A 251 -3.43 14.19 -5.88
CA SER A 251 -4.45 14.92 -6.66
C SER A 251 -5.03 14.15 -7.85
N HIS A 252 -4.24 13.23 -8.43
CA HIS A 252 -4.66 12.34 -9.52
C HIS A 252 -5.51 11.16 -9.07
N SER A 253 -5.69 10.97 -7.76
CA SER A 253 -6.50 9.89 -7.20
C SER A 253 -7.98 10.04 -7.57
N PRO A 254 -8.76 8.95 -7.61
CA PRO A 254 -10.20 9.02 -7.81
C PRO A 254 -10.88 9.92 -6.78
N SER A 255 -11.94 10.63 -7.17
CA SER A 255 -12.67 11.53 -6.28
C SER A 255 -13.19 10.84 -5.00
N SER A 256 -13.58 9.56 -5.10
CA SER A 256 -14.02 8.75 -3.96
C SER A 256 -12.92 8.46 -2.93
N ILE A 257 -11.66 8.51 -3.33
CA ILE A 257 -10.51 8.37 -2.43
C ILE A 257 -10.12 9.72 -1.86
N LYS A 258 -10.07 10.76 -2.70
CA LYS A 258 -9.75 12.14 -2.26
C LYS A 258 -10.69 12.64 -1.17
N SER A 259 -11.98 12.31 -1.25
CA SER A 259 -12.97 12.72 -0.24
C SER A 259 -12.77 12.09 1.14
N ARG A 260 -11.90 11.08 1.28
CA ARG A 260 -11.58 10.42 2.55
C ARG A 260 -10.37 11.00 3.25
N ALA A 261 -9.57 11.81 2.56
CA ALA A 261 -8.45 12.53 3.16
C ALA A 261 -8.82 14.00 3.46
N LYS A 262 -8.16 14.60 4.45
CA LYS A 262 -8.34 16.01 4.82
C LYS A 262 -7.73 16.95 3.80
N HIS A 263 -6.60 16.56 3.23
CA HIS A 263 -5.81 17.39 2.34
C HIS A 263 -5.51 16.68 1.01
N VAL A 264 -5.30 17.46 -0.04
CA VAL A 264 -4.91 16.97 -1.36
C VAL A 264 -3.60 17.65 -1.78
N VAL A 265 -2.66 16.88 -2.32
CA VAL A 265 -1.36 17.35 -2.80
C VAL A 265 -1.02 16.76 -4.15
N ASP A 266 -0.22 17.47 -4.95
CA ASP A 266 0.23 16.95 -6.24
C ASP A 266 1.41 15.99 -6.10
N HIS A 267 2.28 16.24 -5.11
CA HIS A 267 3.51 15.47 -4.87
C HIS A 267 3.81 15.33 -3.38
N VAL A 268 4.53 14.26 -3.01
CA VAL A 268 4.99 14.05 -1.62
C VAL A 268 5.86 15.20 -1.12
N TYR A 269 6.70 15.80 -1.98
CA TYR A 269 7.52 16.95 -1.58
C TYR A 269 6.70 18.21 -1.25
N ASP A 270 5.42 18.30 -1.63
CA ASP A 270 4.59 19.46 -1.29
C ASP A 270 4.27 19.51 0.22
N LEU A 271 4.47 18.39 0.94
CA LEU A 271 4.38 18.31 2.39
C LEU A 271 5.43 19.18 3.11
N GLU A 272 6.53 19.56 2.44
CA GLU A 272 7.55 20.47 3.01
C GLU A 272 6.92 21.79 3.47
N LYS A 273 5.95 22.31 2.72
CA LYS A 273 5.22 23.56 3.05
C LYS A 273 4.35 23.44 4.29
N VAL A 274 3.87 22.23 4.58
CA VAL A 274 3.02 21.91 5.73
C VAL A 274 3.86 21.74 6.98
N LEU A 275 4.99 21.04 6.87
CA LEU A 275 5.87 20.72 8.01
C LEU A 275 6.81 21.87 8.38
N CYS A 276 7.13 22.72 7.41
CA CYS A 276 7.95 23.91 7.58
C CYS A 276 7.25 25.12 6.93
N PRO A 277 6.12 25.60 7.49
CA PRO A 277 5.48 26.79 6.96
C PRO A 277 6.46 27.96 7.11
N SER A 278 6.94 28.47 5.98
CA SER A 278 7.73 29.70 5.95
C SER A 278 6.92 30.82 6.61
N GLU A 279 7.55 31.63 7.47
CA GLU A 279 6.90 32.70 8.24
C GLU A 279 6.04 33.66 7.39
N ASP A 280 6.28 33.73 6.08
CA ASP A 280 5.56 34.58 5.13
C ASP A 280 4.08 34.22 4.90
N SER A 281 3.64 32.98 5.13
CA SER A 281 2.22 32.61 4.96
C SER A 281 1.31 33.14 6.07
N SER A 282 1.87 33.58 7.20
CA SER A 282 1.11 34.18 8.31
C SER A 282 0.81 35.68 8.12
N LYS A 283 1.47 36.34 7.16
CA LYS A 283 1.31 37.78 6.89
C LYS A 283 0.25 38.09 5.84
N SER A 284 -0.10 37.15 4.96
CA SER A 284 -1.14 37.34 3.94
C SER A 284 -2.56 37.28 4.53
N GLU A 285 -2.82 36.44 5.54
CA GLU A 285 -4.14 36.37 6.19
C GLU A 285 -4.46 37.59 7.07
N LYS A 286 -3.44 38.27 7.62
CA LYS A 286 -3.65 39.50 8.42
C LYS A 286 -3.86 40.75 7.56
N LYS A 287 -3.43 40.78 6.30
CA LYS A 287 -3.68 41.92 5.40
C LYS A 287 -5.06 41.88 4.73
N GLY A 288 -5.72 40.72 4.67
CA GLY A 288 -7.07 40.59 4.12
C GLY A 288 -8.20 41.09 5.04
N LYS A 289 -7.96 41.21 6.35
CA LYS A 289 -9.00 41.62 7.32
C LYS A 289 -9.01 43.11 7.70
N ILE A 290 -8.08 43.91 7.17
CA ILE A 290 -7.97 45.35 7.52
C ILE A 290 -8.60 46.25 6.44
N ASN A 291 -8.98 45.71 5.27
CA ASN A 291 -9.50 46.50 4.15
C ASN A 291 -11.03 46.42 3.94
N GLU A 292 -11.81 45.87 4.88
CA GLU A 292 -13.29 45.84 4.78
C GLU A 292 -14.00 46.73 5.81
N SER A 293 -13.31 47.71 6.39
CA SER A 293 -13.94 48.72 7.23
C SER A 293 -13.38 50.10 6.91
N ASN A 294 -13.92 50.72 5.85
CA ASN A 294 -14.13 52.15 5.69
C ASN A 294 -15.06 52.40 4.50
#